data_AF-A0A1I0IKS2-F1
#
_entry.id   AF-A0A1I0IKS2-F1
#
_cell.length_a   1.000
_cell.length_b   1.000
_cell.length_c   1.000
_cell.angle_alpha   90.00
_cell.angle_beta   90.00
_cell.angle_gamma   90.00
#
_symmetry.space_group_name_H-M   'P 1'
#
loop_
_entity.id
_entity.type
_entity.pdbx_description
1 polymer ?
#
loop_
_entity_poly.entity_id
_entity_poly.type
_entity_poly.pdbx_seq_one_letter_code
_entity_poly.pdbx_strand_id
1 'polypeptide(L)'
;MDARVLTGGGLGLLAPREATRRHLRAGLSIDSFFDELNRRGVRYAVLRWFEALPDVDPGEDVDVLVADEDLPLLRTLLGSHRVAPARQAFDVYSETGLPGSDFRGIPYLSPALAARVLDRAVLWRGRYRVPSPADHFDSMAYHVAYHKGLRSGLPAETGAARATGAPEHDYVSILGDLAADVGLSIRLTLADLDAHLAASGLRPPLDTLEKLAEANPWLRGHLDREFGPADADLPGLAVFVVREHAADLVDRVRAELLREGWEPLVTVPLDPEQAARVRARVRGGNWGAGPFAVGGGGPAAYVVAFDLAAVVEGAAPSPERVTASKLAVRRRLLSGRPSGARFNPLHSSDNARQALDYLDALDDPGVLAGIRERIADLRAATAFPYPVVELLPSRRRRAVTAVVEHPEFGECVCKVFHPSAHRFLERELRARTEFADLPEVPTLLEAGSNWLLSPRYTDTRAHVRRALPDGPQEQLTPATSRALARLARTVHERGSYLLDLTPLNLVSDAVEGLKVIDWEFLQEFRGERPALAGSPTVLGRHDRSPDVDTPLGVSSYGGAVLTVFSPRVTGVPSRLLLARPAAWPVALLAEPGMVLAWLLLTVRTAVKRSRPRVLRAARRTARGVLVGVVRLGR
;
A
#
# COMPACT_ATOMS: atom_id res chain seq x y z
N MET A 1 18.80 2.19 -21.58
CA MET A 1 17.49 1.67 -22.08
C MET A 1 16.62 1.45 -20.86
N ASP A 2 15.75 2.43 -20.62
CA ASP A 2 15.18 2.73 -19.32
C ASP A 2 14.08 1.77 -18.86
N ALA A 3 14.26 1.28 -17.64
CA ALA A 3 13.24 0.58 -16.87
C ALA A 3 12.23 1.59 -16.30
N ARG A 4 11.12 1.79 -17.01
CA ARG A 4 9.94 2.46 -16.45
C ARG A 4 9.26 1.52 -15.46
N VAL A 5 9.36 1.88 -14.19
CA VAL A 5 8.61 1.36 -13.05
C VAL A 5 7.10 1.45 -13.35
N LEU A 6 6.46 0.28 -13.44
CA LEU A 6 5.03 0.12 -13.60
C LEU A 6 4.34 0.27 -12.25
N THR A 7 3.74 1.43 -11.99
CA THR A 7 2.87 1.62 -10.82
C THR A 7 1.55 0.84 -11.00
N GLY A 8 1.31 -0.06 -10.04
CA GLY A 8 0.02 -0.56 -9.56
C GLY A 8 -1.19 -0.52 -10.50
N GLY A 9 -1.23 -1.45 -11.47
CA GLY A 9 -2.46 -1.74 -12.21
C GLY A 9 -3.43 -2.59 -11.38
N GLY A 10 -4.42 -1.95 -10.74
CA GLY A 10 -5.49 -2.72 -10.09
C GLY A 10 -6.51 -1.91 -9.30
N LEU A 11 -7.47 -1.26 -9.98
CA LEU A 11 -8.90 -1.17 -9.61
C LEU A 11 -9.61 -0.10 -10.46
N GLY A 12 -10.62 -0.53 -11.23
CA GLY A 12 -11.74 0.30 -11.67
C GLY A 12 -11.46 1.26 -12.83
N LEU A 13 -12.47 1.47 -13.68
CA LEU A 13 -12.50 2.59 -14.61
C LEU A 13 -12.43 3.90 -13.82
N LEU A 14 -11.23 4.42 -13.59
CA LEU A 14 -11.06 5.80 -13.16
C LEU A 14 -11.36 6.67 -14.38
N ALA A 15 -12.26 7.62 -14.21
CA ALA A 15 -12.38 8.75 -15.13
C ALA A 15 -10.97 9.34 -15.39
N PRO A 16 -10.66 9.84 -16.59
CA PRO A 16 -9.35 10.42 -16.88
C PRO A 16 -9.02 11.45 -15.79
N ARG A 17 -7.89 11.28 -15.10
CA ARG A 17 -7.42 12.28 -14.15
C ARG A 17 -7.32 13.61 -14.90
N GLU A 18 -8.07 14.58 -14.43
CA GLU A 18 -7.96 15.96 -14.88
C GLU A 18 -6.54 16.46 -14.59
N ALA A 19 -5.85 17.02 -15.58
CA ALA A 19 -4.47 17.52 -15.42
C ALA A 19 -4.45 18.78 -14.53
N THR A 20 -3.31 19.16 -13.95
CA THR A 20 -3.14 20.46 -13.27
C THR A 20 -3.18 21.62 -14.28
N ARG A 21 -2.55 21.41 -15.45
CA ARG A 21 -2.56 22.38 -16.55
C ARG A 21 -3.93 22.55 -17.19
N ARG A 22 -4.32 23.80 -17.40
CA ARG A 22 -5.56 24.27 -18.02
C ARG A 22 -5.24 25.35 -19.04
N HIS A 23 -6.20 25.64 -19.93
CA HIS A 23 -6.02 26.69 -20.93
C HIS A 23 -7.15 27.70 -20.83
N LEU A 24 -6.85 28.96 -21.13
CA LEU A 24 -7.85 30.02 -21.15
C LEU A 24 -8.98 29.68 -22.15
N ARG A 25 -10.22 30.00 -21.78
CA ARG A 25 -11.37 29.79 -22.66
C ARG A 25 -11.35 30.78 -23.83
N ALA A 26 -11.95 30.36 -24.96
CA ALA A 26 -12.00 31.17 -26.18
C ALA A 26 -12.70 32.51 -25.92
N GLY A 27 -12.14 33.60 -26.45
CA GLY A 27 -12.75 34.93 -26.36
C GLY A 27 -12.57 35.65 -25.02
N LEU A 28 -11.82 35.07 -24.07
CA LEU A 28 -11.38 35.74 -22.86
C LEU A 28 -9.92 36.18 -23.01
N SER A 29 -9.63 37.44 -22.70
CA SER A 29 -8.25 37.91 -22.47
C SER A 29 -7.81 37.58 -21.04
N ILE A 30 -6.49 37.66 -20.78
CA ILE A 30 -5.93 37.50 -19.44
C ILE A 30 -6.53 38.52 -18.47
N ASP A 31 -6.62 39.79 -18.88
CA ASP A 31 -7.26 40.84 -18.10
C ASP A 31 -8.73 40.51 -17.77
N SER A 32 -9.51 40.15 -18.79
CA SER A 32 -10.94 39.83 -18.61
C SER A 32 -11.15 38.62 -17.68
N PHE A 33 -10.21 37.67 -17.70
CA PHE A 33 -10.23 36.52 -16.81
C PHE A 33 -10.07 36.94 -15.34
N PHE A 34 -9.08 37.76 -15.02
CA PHE A 34 -8.85 38.22 -13.64
C PHE A 34 -9.90 39.23 -13.17
N ASP A 35 -10.37 40.11 -14.05
CA ASP A 35 -11.50 41.00 -13.74
C ASP A 35 -12.75 40.19 -13.36
N GLU A 36 -13.01 39.07 -14.06
CA GLU A 36 -14.12 38.17 -13.76
C GLU A 36 -13.93 37.40 -12.44
N LEU A 37 -12.71 36.97 -12.11
CA LEU A 37 -12.41 36.36 -10.81
C LEU A 37 -12.68 37.33 -9.66
N ASN A 38 -12.19 38.58 -9.78
CA ASN A 38 -12.42 39.62 -8.79
C ASN A 38 -13.91 39.95 -8.64
N ARG A 39 -14.63 40.10 -9.76
CA ARG A 39 -16.07 40.39 -9.75
C ARG A 39 -16.88 39.30 -9.07
N ARG A 40 -16.45 38.04 -9.18
CA ARG A 40 -17.12 36.91 -8.53
C ARG A 40 -16.62 36.63 -7.11
N GLY A 41 -15.68 37.43 -6.60
CA GLY A 41 -15.15 37.26 -5.24
C GLY A 41 -14.30 36.00 -5.05
N VAL A 42 -13.71 35.46 -6.13
CA VAL A 42 -12.85 34.28 -6.03
C VAL A 42 -11.60 34.62 -5.22
N ARG A 43 -11.27 33.78 -4.24
CA ARG A 43 -10.02 33.85 -3.47
C ARG A 43 -8.90 33.16 -4.24
N TYR A 44 -8.03 33.95 -4.86
CA TYR A 44 -6.88 33.46 -5.63
C TYR A 44 -5.65 34.35 -5.44
N ALA A 45 -4.48 33.82 -5.81
CA ALA A 45 -3.24 34.57 -5.97
C ALA A 45 -2.44 34.04 -7.17
N VAL A 46 -1.91 34.94 -8.01
CA VAL A 46 -0.90 34.62 -9.04
C VAL A 46 0.45 34.51 -8.34
N LEU A 47 1.05 33.33 -8.35
CA LEU A 47 2.13 32.99 -7.41
C LEU A 47 3.48 33.65 -7.73
N ARG A 48 3.76 33.86 -9.03
CA ARG A 48 5.05 34.38 -9.52
C ARG A 48 4.90 34.92 -10.93
N TRP A 49 5.88 35.73 -11.34
CA TRP A 49 5.97 36.33 -12.68
C TRP A 49 4.78 37.22 -13.05
N PHE A 50 4.04 37.70 -12.04
CA PHE A 50 2.87 38.53 -12.25
C PHE A 50 3.25 39.92 -12.78
N GLU A 51 4.51 40.33 -12.64
CA GLU A 51 5.06 41.61 -13.08
C GLU A 51 4.99 41.81 -14.60
N ALA A 52 5.01 40.70 -15.35
CA ALA A 52 4.88 40.69 -16.80
C ALA A 52 3.42 40.78 -17.28
N LEU A 53 2.44 40.54 -16.41
CA LEU A 53 1.04 40.50 -16.83
C LEU A 53 0.54 41.87 -17.35
N PRO A 54 -0.26 41.85 -18.44
CA PRO A 54 -0.90 40.69 -19.08
C PRO A 54 -0.03 39.93 -20.11
N ASP A 55 1.18 40.40 -20.38
CA ASP A 55 2.04 39.83 -21.42
C ASP A 55 2.79 38.61 -20.89
N VAL A 56 2.46 37.42 -21.41
CA VAL A 56 3.09 36.15 -21.02
C VAL A 56 3.90 35.64 -22.20
N ASP A 57 5.16 35.30 -21.95
CA ASP A 57 6.07 34.83 -22.99
C ASP A 57 5.58 33.54 -23.67
N PRO A 58 5.84 33.34 -24.97
CA PRO A 58 5.40 32.15 -25.68
C PRO A 58 5.92 30.85 -25.04
N GLY A 59 5.00 30.04 -24.52
CA GLY A 59 5.31 28.75 -23.90
C GLY A 59 5.33 28.77 -22.37
N GLU A 60 5.32 29.95 -21.75
CA GLU A 60 5.17 30.13 -20.31
C GLU A 60 3.71 29.99 -19.88
N ASP A 61 3.51 29.57 -18.64
CA ASP A 61 2.21 29.42 -17.99
C ASP A 61 2.03 30.35 -16.80
N VAL A 62 0.77 30.61 -16.45
CA VAL A 62 0.42 31.42 -15.28
C VAL A 62 0.08 30.50 -14.12
N ASP A 63 0.90 30.52 -13.08
CA ASP A 63 0.68 29.75 -11.87
C ASP A 63 -0.29 30.47 -10.92
N VAL A 64 -1.42 29.82 -10.63
CA VAL A 64 -2.46 30.38 -9.77
C VAL A 64 -2.75 29.43 -8.63
N LEU A 65 -2.72 29.97 -7.40
CA LEU A 65 -3.29 29.32 -6.22
C LEU A 65 -4.73 29.80 -6.03
N VAL A 66 -5.65 28.89 -5.73
CA VAL A 66 -7.06 29.18 -5.45
C VAL A 66 -7.53 28.47 -4.19
N ALA A 67 -8.45 29.09 -3.45
CA ALA A 67 -9.12 28.43 -2.33
C ALA A 67 -9.89 27.19 -2.82
N ASP A 68 -9.92 26.14 -2.00
CA ASP A 68 -10.56 24.87 -2.37
C ASP A 68 -12.05 25.03 -2.73
N GLU A 69 -12.76 25.91 -2.01
CA GLU A 69 -14.17 26.26 -2.21
C GLU A 69 -14.47 26.98 -3.52
N ASP A 70 -13.49 27.73 -4.05
CA ASP A 70 -13.62 28.54 -5.26
C ASP A 70 -13.07 27.85 -6.52
N LEU A 71 -12.38 26.73 -6.36
CA LEU A 71 -11.85 25.94 -7.48
C LEU A 71 -12.93 25.59 -8.53
N PRO A 72 -14.17 25.18 -8.17
CA PRO A 72 -15.23 24.94 -9.15
C PRO A 72 -15.57 26.19 -9.98
N LEU A 73 -15.53 27.37 -9.36
CA LEU A 73 -15.87 28.63 -10.00
C LEU A 73 -14.79 29.06 -10.99
N LEU A 74 -13.51 28.99 -10.60
CA LEU A 74 -12.36 29.24 -11.47
C LEU A 74 -12.39 28.30 -12.69
N ARG A 75 -12.74 27.03 -12.50
CA ARG A 75 -12.86 26.03 -13.59
C ARG A 75 -13.89 26.41 -14.65
N THR A 76 -14.91 27.22 -14.34
CA THR A 76 -15.89 27.67 -15.35
C THR A 76 -15.29 28.61 -16.41
N LEU A 77 -14.17 29.26 -16.09
CA LEU A 77 -13.47 30.22 -16.95
C LEU A 77 -12.32 29.59 -17.75
N LEU A 78 -11.93 28.36 -17.41
CA LEU A 78 -10.86 27.62 -18.07
C LEU A 78 -11.40 26.46 -18.90
N GLY A 79 -10.74 26.19 -20.04
CA GLY A 79 -10.97 25.02 -20.88
C GLY A 79 -10.12 23.82 -20.46
N SER A 80 -10.55 22.62 -20.86
CA SER A 80 -9.78 21.38 -20.62
C SER A 80 -8.42 21.39 -21.34
N HIS A 81 -7.48 20.56 -20.87
CA HIS A 81 -6.16 20.32 -21.47
C HIS A 81 -6.17 19.83 -22.94
N ARG A 82 -7.35 19.56 -23.52
CA ARG A 82 -7.51 19.03 -24.89
C ARG A 82 -7.78 20.11 -25.94
N VAL A 83 -7.77 21.38 -25.54
CA VAL A 83 -7.96 22.52 -26.45
C VAL A 83 -6.62 22.85 -27.14
N ALA A 84 -6.68 23.37 -28.37
CA ALA A 84 -5.52 23.66 -29.21
C ALA A 84 -4.44 24.51 -28.48
N PRO A 85 -3.14 24.25 -28.74
CA PRO A 85 -1.99 24.83 -28.03
C PRO A 85 -1.78 26.35 -28.20
N ALA A 86 -2.68 27.05 -28.89
CA ALA A 86 -2.57 28.49 -29.17
C ALA A 86 -3.21 29.38 -28.08
N ARG A 87 -3.38 28.87 -26.86
CA ARG A 87 -4.04 29.63 -25.76
C ARG A 87 -3.17 29.64 -24.52
N GLN A 88 -3.26 30.74 -23.77
CA GLN A 88 -2.53 30.90 -22.51
C GLN A 88 -2.77 29.71 -21.58
N ALA A 89 -1.68 29.08 -21.15
CA ALA A 89 -1.71 27.99 -20.20
C ALA A 89 -1.73 28.53 -18.77
N PHE A 90 -2.43 27.81 -17.89
CA PHE A 90 -2.50 28.04 -16.46
C PHE A 90 -2.18 26.75 -15.74
N ASP A 91 -1.28 26.80 -14.77
CA ASP A 91 -1.09 25.75 -13.79
C ASP A 91 -1.88 26.15 -12.53
N VAL A 92 -3.00 25.44 -12.29
CA VAL A 92 -3.95 25.77 -11.23
C VAL A 92 -3.71 24.86 -10.04
N TYR A 93 -3.35 25.45 -8.91
CA TYR A 93 -3.16 24.77 -7.64
C TYR A 93 -4.25 25.16 -6.66
N SER A 94 -4.70 24.21 -5.83
CA SER A 94 -5.62 24.51 -4.73
C SER A 94 -4.94 24.35 -3.38
N GLU A 95 -5.50 24.99 -2.37
CA GLU A 95 -4.99 25.02 -0.99
C GLU A 95 -4.63 23.63 -0.44
N THR A 96 -5.49 22.62 -0.63
CA THR A 96 -5.22 21.25 -0.16
C THR A 96 -4.79 20.28 -1.27
N GLY A 97 -4.52 20.76 -2.49
CA GLY A 97 -4.19 19.92 -3.63
C GLY A 97 -5.33 18.98 -4.03
N LEU A 98 -6.51 19.56 -4.29
CA LEU A 98 -7.68 18.82 -4.79
C LEU A 98 -7.38 18.12 -6.13
N PRO A 99 -8.13 17.05 -6.49
CA PRO A 99 -7.87 16.31 -7.72
C PRO A 99 -7.83 17.21 -8.96
N GLY A 100 -6.71 17.18 -9.67
CA GLY A 100 -6.48 17.99 -10.88
C GLY A 100 -6.10 19.45 -10.59
N SER A 101 -5.72 19.74 -9.36
CA SER A 101 -5.06 20.97 -8.90
C SER A 101 -3.95 20.67 -7.88
N ASP A 102 -3.39 19.47 -7.96
CA ASP A 102 -2.28 18.97 -7.14
C ASP A 102 -0.94 19.07 -7.88
N PHE A 103 0.15 19.05 -7.14
CA PHE A 103 1.50 18.88 -7.66
C PHE A 103 1.97 17.45 -7.36
N ARG A 104 1.96 16.57 -8.37
CA ARG A 104 2.43 15.18 -8.24
C ARG A 104 1.75 14.39 -7.11
N GLY A 105 0.48 14.67 -6.82
CA GLY A 105 -0.32 14.01 -5.80
C GLY A 105 -0.29 14.65 -4.42
N ILE A 106 0.39 15.78 -4.24
CA ILE A 106 0.45 16.56 -2.99
C ILE A 106 0.07 18.04 -3.24
N PRO A 107 -0.29 18.81 -2.20
CA PRO A 107 -0.44 20.26 -2.30
C PRO A 107 0.82 20.93 -2.88
N TYR A 108 0.65 22.00 -3.65
CA TYR A 108 1.79 22.72 -4.25
C TYR A 108 2.58 23.51 -3.20
N LEU A 109 1.90 24.18 -2.27
CA LEU A 109 2.47 24.80 -1.07
C LEU A 109 1.99 24.02 0.16
N SER A 110 2.67 24.17 1.30
CA SER A 110 2.13 23.69 2.58
C SER A 110 0.79 24.40 2.86
N PRO A 111 -0.21 23.74 3.47
CA PRO A 111 -1.52 24.37 3.68
C PRO A 111 -1.45 25.68 4.47
N ALA A 112 -0.55 25.78 5.45
CA ALA A 112 -0.32 27.00 6.20
C ALA A 112 0.15 28.15 5.28
N LEU A 113 1.10 27.88 4.38
CA LEU A 113 1.59 28.87 3.42
C LEU A 113 0.53 29.21 2.36
N ALA A 114 -0.20 28.21 1.86
CA ALA A 114 -1.27 28.42 0.89
C ALA A 114 -2.39 29.31 1.45
N ALA A 115 -2.88 29.01 2.65
CA ALA A 115 -3.88 29.81 3.35
C ALA A 115 -3.39 31.24 3.55
N ARG A 116 -2.15 31.40 4.04
CA ARG A 116 -1.55 32.71 4.32
C ARG A 116 -1.39 33.56 3.05
N VAL A 117 -0.96 32.96 1.94
CA VAL A 117 -0.87 33.62 0.62
C VAL A 117 -2.25 34.09 0.15
N LEU A 118 -3.29 33.27 0.28
CA LEU A 118 -4.65 33.62 -0.15
C LEU A 118 -5.26 34.72 0.73
N ASP A 119 -5.10 34.62 2.04
CA ASP A 119 -5.68 35.55 3.01
C ASP A 119 -5.06 36.94 2.96
N ARG A 120 -3.75 37.00 2.66
CA ARG A 120 -2.98 38.24 2.62
C ARG A 120 -2.72 38.74 1.20
N ALA A 121 -3.35 38.13 0.19
CA ALA A 121 -3.16 38.52 -1.20
C ALA A 121 -3.57 39.99 -1.42
N VAL A 122 -2.72 40.74 -2.12
CA VAL A 122 -2.92 42.17 -2.44
C VAL A 122 -3.21 42.35 -3.93
N LEU A 123 -3.89 43.44 -4.29
CA LEU A 123 -4.11 43.80 -5.69
C LEU A 123 -2.89 44.51 -6.27
N TRP A 124 -2.20 43.83 -7.17
CA TRP A 124 -1.16 44.43 -8.00
C TRP A 124 -1.77 45.08 -9.25
N ARG A 125 -1.33 46.30 -9.54
CA ARG A 125 -1.91 47.19 -10.59
C ARG A 125 -3.44 47.31 -10.53
N GLY A 126 -4.02 47.18 -9.33
CA GLY A 126 -5.48 47.25 -9.12
C GLY A 126 -6.29 46.11 -9.73
N ARG A 127 -5.64 45.05 -10.26
CA ARG A 127 -6.31 43.98 -11.03
C ARG A 127 -5.91 42.58 -10.59
N TYR A 128 -4.63 42.31 -10.39
CA TYR A 128 -4.16 40.95 -10.17
C TYR A 128 -3.98 40.70 -8.68
N ARG A 129 -4.69 39.72 -8.10
CA ARG A 129 -4.36 39.28 -6.74
C ARG A 129 -3.04 38.52 -6.76
N VAL A 130 -2.09 38.97 -5.96
CA VAL A 130 -0.73 38.41 -5.85
C VAL A 130 -0.38 38.25 -4.36
N PRO A 131 0.61 37.41 -4.00
CA PRO A 131 1.09 37.33 -2.62
C PRO A 131 1.50 38.70 -2.07
N SER A 132 1.32 38.92 -0.76
CA SER A 132 1.95 40.09 -0.11
C SER A 132 3.47 40.01 -0.25
N PRO A 133 4.24 41.11 -0.12
CA PRO A 133 5.70 41.08 -0.32
C PRO A 133 6.43 39.97 0.48
N ALA A 134 6.07 39.81 1.76
CA ALA A 134 6.62 38.74 2.60
C ALA A 134 6.19 37.34 2.14
N ASP A 135 4.92 37.19 1.74
CA ASP A 135 4.42 35.90 1.23
C ASP A 135 4.98 35.56 -0.16
N HIS A 136 5.36 36.57 -0.95
CA HIS A 136 6.02 36.37 -2.24
C HIS A 136 7.41 35.79 -2.03
N PHE A 137 8.19 36.34 -1.10
CA PHE A 137 9.47 35.75 -0.70
C PHE A 137 9.28 34.31 -0.23
N ASP A 138 8.38 34.05 0.72
CA ASP A 138 8.22 32.72 1.31
C ASP A 138 7.72 31.67 0.31
N SER A 139 6.79 32.03 -0.59
CA SER A 139 6.33 31.12 -1.65
C SER A 139 7.39 30.87 -2.73
N MET A 140 8.23 31.87 -3.05
CA MET A 140 9.38 31.69 -3.95
C MET A 140 10.47 30.82 -3.30
N ALA A 141 10.78 31.06 -2.03
CA ALA A 141 11.73 30.25 -1.26
C ALA A 141 11.29 28.78 -1.20
N TYR A 142 10.00 28.53 -0.95
CA TYR A 142 9.41 27.19 -0.98
C TYR A 142 9.59 26.53 -2.36
N HIS A 143 9.26 27.26 -3.43
CA HIS A 143 9.40 26.76 -4.80
C HIS A 143 10.85 26.37 -5.13
N VAL A 144 11.79 27.25 -4.77
CA VAL A 144 13.22 27.04 -5.00
C VAL A 144 13.74 25.85 -4.19
N ALA A 145 13.48 25.81 -2.89
CA ALA A 145 13.97 24.76 -2.00
C ALA A 145 13.43 23.38 -2.38
N TYR A 146 12.11 23.26 -2.55
CA TYR A 146 11.45 21.96 -2.61
C TYR A 146 11.09 21.48 -4.02
N HIS A 147 10.72 22.37 -4.94
CA HIS A 147 10.30 21.98 -6.30
C HIS A 147 11.46 22.00 -7.31
N LYS A 148 12.37 22.97 -7.20
CA LYS A 148 13.54 23.10 -8.07
C LYS A 148 14.77 22.40 -7.47
N GLY A 149 15.03 22.57 -6.18
CA GLY A 149 16.21 22.05 -5.49
C GLY A 149 17.48 22.57 -6.17
N LEU A 150 18.45 21.68 -6.43
CA LEU A 150 19.71 22.02 -7.11
C LEU A 150 19.51 22.64 -8.51
N ARG A 151 18.37 22.39 -9.17
CA ARG A 151 18.07 22.98 -10.49
C ARG A 151 17.78 24.49 -10.44
N SER A 152 17.63 25.06 -9.24
CA SER A 152 17.52 26.51 -9.06
C SER A 152 18.82 27.26 -9.27
N GLY A 153 19.96 26.56 -9.28
CA GLY A 153 21.29 27.18 -9.33
C GLY A 153 21.81 27.66 -7.97
N LEU A 154 21.00 27.60 -6.90
CA LEU A 154 21.47 27.88 -5.55
C LEU A 154 22.41 26.76 -5.05
N PRO A 155 23.45 27.09 -4.27
CA PRO A 155 24.27 26.10 -3.60
C PRO A 155 23.46 25.35 -2.53
N ALA A 156 23.83 24.09 -2.29
CA ALA A 156 23.19 23.25 -1.27
C ALA A 156 23.35 23.84 0.14
N GLU A 157 24.57 24.29 0.46
CA GLU A 157 24.98 24.80 1.78
C GLU A 157 26.04 25.89 1.61
N THR A 158 26.36 26.58 2.71
CA THR A 158 27.42 27.59 2.72
C THR A 158 28.76 26.95 2.35
N GLY A 159 29.46 27.52 1.37
CA GLY A 159 30.75 27.02 0.89
C GLY A 159 30.66 25.88 -0.12
N ALA A 160 29.46 25.33 -0.38
CA ALA A 160 29.27 24.37 -1.46
C ALA A 160 29.38 25.06 -2.83
N ALA A 161 29.91 24.34 -3.82
CA ALA A 161 29.86 24.80 -5.20
C ALA A 161 28.41 24.98 -5.66
N ARG A 162 28.15 26.00 -6.50
CA ARG A 162 26.85 26.14 -7.15
C ARG A 162 26.56 24.89 -7.98
N ALA A 163 25.30 24.48 -8.00
CA ALA A 163 24.87 23.36 -8.80
C ALA A 163 25.21 23.60 -10.27
N THR A 164 25.85 22.62 -10.91
CA THR A 164 26.22 22.70 -12.33
C THR A 164 24.98 22.47 -13.18
N GLY A 165 24.31 23.54 -13.58
CA GLY A 165 23.18 23.53 -14.51
C GLY A 165 22.83 24.95 -14.92
N ALA A 166 22.18 25.12 -16.08
CA ALA A 166 21.58 26.38 -16.48
C ALA A 166 20.18 26.46 -15.82
N PRO A 167 19.99 27.24 -14.74
CA PRO A 167 18.67 27.39 -14.15
C PRO A 167 17.74 28.12 -15.12
N GLU A 168 16.44 27.80 -15.06
CA GLU A 168 15.42 28.43 -15.92
C GLU A 168 15.31 29.95 -15.68
N HIS A 169 15.56 30.38 -14.44
CA HIS A 169 15.56 31.78 -14.04
C HIS A 169 16.72 32.06 -13.08
N ASP A 170 17.11 33.33 -12.94
CA ASP A 170 18.10 33.77 -11.95
C ASP A 170 17.47 33.87 -10.55
N TYR A 171 17.18 32.71 -9.96
CA TYR A 171 16.56 32.63 -8.64
C TYR A 171 17.40 33.29 -7.53
N VAL A 172 18.70 33.44 -7.72
CA VAL A 172 19.59 34.09 -6.74
C VAL A 172 19.29 35.57 -6.68
N SER A 173 19.27 36.26 -7.83
CA SER A 173 18.92 37.68 -7.89
C SER A 173 17.47 37.91 -7.43
N ILE A 174 16.53 37.10 -7.92
CA ILE A 174 15.10 37.23 -7.57
C ILE A 174 14.87 37.10 -6.06
N LEU A 175 15.40 36.06 -5.41
CA LEU A 175 15.26 35.90 -3.96
C LEU A 175 16.01 36.99 -3.19
N GLY A 176 17.14 37.47 -3.71
CA GLY A 176 17.89 38.57 -3.13
C GLY A 176 17.10 39.87 -3.09
N ASP A 177 16.46 40.22 -4.22
CA ASP A 177 15.61 41.41 -4.33
C ASP A 177 14.39 41.29 -3.42
N LEU A 178 13.69 40.14 -3.45
CA LEU A 178 12.54 39.89 -2.57
C LEU A 178 12.91 39.94 -1.09
N ALA A 179 14.10 39.44 -0.71
CA ALA A 179 14.58 39.51 0.67
C ALA A 179 14.89 40.96 1.08
N ALA A 180 15.52 41.74 0.20
CA ALA A 180 15.83 43.14 0.45
C ALA A 180 14.55 43.98 0.62
N ASP A 181 13.53 43.76 -0.21
CA ASP A 181 12.25 44.45 -0.18
C ASP A 181 11.51 44.29 1.16
N VAL A 182 11.71 43.15 1.83
CA VAL A 182 11.08 42.86 3.13
C VAL A 182 12.05 43.00 4.30
N GLY A 183 13.27 43.47 4.06
CA GLY A 183 14.30 43.67 5.09
C GLY A 183 14.83 42.38 5.70
N LEU A 184 14.76 41.24 4.98
CA LEU A 184 15.23 39.94 5.45
C LEU A 184 16.73 39.76 5.15
N SER A 185 17.51 39.47 6.20
CA SER A 185 18.91 39.06 6.04
C SER A 185 19.02 37.54 6.03
N ILE A 186 19.21 36.96 4.85
CA ILE A 186 19.32 35.51 4.67
C ILE A 186 20.42 35.18 3.64
N ARG A 187 21.13 34.09 3.88
CA ARG A 187 22.05 33.51 2.89
C ARG A 187 21.23 32.69 1.90
N LEU A 188 21.49 32.86 0.60
CA LEU A 188 20.74 32.18 -0.45
C LEU A 188 21.34 30.79 -0.75
N THR A 189 21.18 29.87 0.21
CA THR A 189 21.48 28.44 0.05
C THR A 189 20.21 27.62 0.28
N LEU A 190 20.12 26.42 -0.30
CA LEU A 190 18.93 25.57 -0.12
C LEU A 190 18.68 25.23 1.36
N ALA A 191 19.75 24.97 2.13
CA ALA A 191 19.66 24.71 3.57
C ALA A 191 19.19 25.93 4.38
N ASP A 192 19.67 27.14 4.06
CA ASP A 192 19.22 28.36 4.74
C ASP A 192 17.75 28.69 4.42
N LEU A 193 17.30 28.45 3.18
CA LEU A 193 15.89 28.59 2.82
C LEU A 193 14.99 27.59 3.56
N ASP A 194 15.40 26.32 3.67
CA ASP A 194 14.67 25.32 4.46
C ASP A 194 14.59 25.70 5.94
N ALA A 195 15.71 26.16 6.52
CA ALA A 195 15.75 26.60 7.91
C ALA A 195 14.84 27.82 8.16
N HIS A 196 14.80 28.78 7.23
CA HIS A 196 13.89 29.94 7.29
C HIS A 196 12.42 29.52 7.24
N LEU A 197 12.07 28.64 6.30
CA LEU A 197 10.70 28.10 6.20
C LEU A 197 10.33 27.28 7.43
N ALA A 198 11.28 26.54 8.03
CA ALA A 198 11.07 25.81 9.28
C ALA A 198 10.79 26.76 10.44
N ALA A 199 11.63 27.77 10.64
CA ALA A 199 11.50 28.77 11.71
C ALA A 199 10.20 29.57 11.61
N SER A 200 9.69 29.76 10.38
CA SER A 200 8.43 30.45 10.10
C SER A 200 7.19 29.54 10.17
N GLY A 201 7.36 28.24 10.45
CA GLY A 201 6.26 27.26 10.48
C GLY A 201 5.66 26.95 9.10
N LEU A 202 6.40 27.20 8.02
CA LEU A 202 5.97 27.05 6.63
C LEU A 202 6.56 25.82 5.92
N ARG A 203 7.61 25.22 6.51
CA ARG A 203 8.23 23.98 6.01
C ARG A 203 7.16 22.88 5.88
N PRO A 204 7.13 22.14 4.76
CA PRO A 204 6.24 20.98 4.62
C PRO A 204 6.52 19.95 5.72
N PRO A 205 5.50 19.18 6.13
CA PRO A 205 5.74 18.07 7.04
C PRO A 205 6.58 16.97 6.38
N LEU A 206 7.16 16.09 7.21
CA LEU A 206 8.15 15.09 6.78
C LEU A 206 7.64 14.20 5.64
N ASP A 207 6.39 13.73 5.70
CA ASP A 207 5.84 12.88 4.64
C ASP A 207 5.75 13.58 3.28
N THR A 208 5.54 14.90 3.28
CA THR A 208 5.51 15.74 2.08
C THR A 208 6.92 16.02 1.60
N LEU A 209 7.87 16.26 2.51
CA LEU A 209 9.29 16.39 2.17
C LEU A 209 9.84 15.11 1.53
N GLU A 210 9.53 13.93 2.08
CA GLU A 210 9.96 12.64 1.49
C GLU A 210 9.38 12.44 0.09
N LYS A 211 8.12 12.87 -0.13
CA LYS A 211 7.51 12.83 -1.46
C LYS A 211 8.21 13.75 -2.46
N LEU A 212 8.58 14.96 -2.03
CA LEU A 212 9.32 15.93 -2.84
C LEU A 212 10.76 15.46 -3.10
N ALA A 213 11.38 14.79 -2.13
CA ALA A 213 12.71 14.19 -2.23
C ALA A 213 12.80 13.09 -3.30
N GLU A 214 11.69 12.52 -3.78
CA GLU A 214 11.69 11.59 -4.92
C GLU A 214 12.37 12.18 -6.16
N ALA A 215 12.22 13.49 -6.38
CA ALA A 215 12.78 14.22 -7.52
C ALA A 215 13.75 15.36 -7.14
N ASN A 216 14.08 15.50 -5.86
CA ASN A 216 14.98 16.51 -5.34
C ASN A 216 16.15 15.82 -4.59
N PRO A 217 17.29 15.56 -5.27
CA PRO A 217 18.41 14.82 -4.68
C PRO A 217 19.03 15.51 -3.46
N TRP A 218 19.05 16.85 -3.44
CA TRP A 218 19.52 17.61 -2.28
C TRP A 218 18.61 17.35 -1.08
N LEU A 219 17.29 17.45 -1.25
CA LEU A 219 16.34 17.21 -0.17
C LEU A 219 16.45 15.78 0.37
N ARG A 220 16.64 14.78 -0.50
CA ARG A 220 16.88 13.39 -0.05
C ARG A 220 18.08 13.29 0.89
N GLY A 221 19.24 13.80 0.46
CA GLY A 221 20.45 13.77 1.28
C GLY A 221 20.38 14.68 2.51
N HIS A 222 19.54 15.72 2.48
CA HIS A 222 19.27 16.57 3.64
C HIS A 222 18.43 15.81 4.69
N LEU A 223 17.34 15.17 4.29
CA LEU A 223 16.48 14.39 5.18
C LEU A 223 17.23 13.20 5.81
N ASP A 224 18.07 12.50 5.05
CA ASP A 224 18.84 11.36 5.58
C ASP A 224 19.87 11.80 6.64
N ARG A 225 20.41 13.02 6.54
CA ARG A 225 21.32 13.59 7.55
C ARG A 225 20.58 14.11 8.77
N GLU A 226 19.42 14.73 8.58
CA GLU A 226 18.63 15.31 9.67
C GLU A 226 17.93 14.23 10.50
N PHE A 227 17.33 13.24 9.84
CA PHE A 227 16.46 12.24 10.48
C PHE A 227 17.04 10.82 10.54
N GLY A 228 18.26 10.60 10.06
CA GLY A 228 18.86 9.26 9.96
C GLY A 228 18.23 8.44 8.83
N PRO A 229 18.35 7.10 8.80
CA PRO A 229 17.76 6.24 7.75
C PRO A 229 16.23 6.12 7.85
N ALA A 230 15.57 5.63 6.80
CA ALA A 230 14.11 5.58 6.73
C ALA A 230 13.47 4.57 7.69
N ASP A 231 14.23 3.57 8.12
CA ASP A 231 13.83 2.59 9.14
C ASP A 231 14.11 3.05 10.57
N ALA A 232 14.91 4.11 10.77
CA ALA A 232 15.19 4.74 12.06
C ALA A 232 15.49 3.74 13.20
N ASP A 233 16.26 2.69 12.89
CA ASP A 233 16.60 1.56 13.78
C ASP A 233 15.38 0.76 14.33
N LEU A 234 14.18 1.06 13.84
CA LEU A 234 12.91 0.40 14.16
C LEU A 234 12.23 -0.13 12.90
N PRO A 235 12.93 -0.97 12.08
CA PRO A 235 12.32 -1.54 10.89
C PRO A 235 11.06 -2.32 11.27
N GLY A 236 9.97 -2.07 10.55
CA GLY A 236 8.66 -2.66 10.82
C GLY A 236 7.74 -1.82 11.70
N LEU A 237 8.17 -0.69 12.26
CA LEU A 237 7.25 0.24 12.92
C LEU A 237 6.37 0.96 11.90
N ALA A 238 5.06 0.98 12.15
CA ALA A 238 4.10 1.75 11.36
C ALA A 238 3.01 2.35 12.24
N VAL A 239 2.56 3.55 11.88
CA VAL A 239 1.37 4.17 12.47
C VAL A 239 0.25 4.14 11.46
N PHE A 240 -0.89 3.55 11.82
CA PHE A 240 -2.12 3.60 11.03
C PHE A 240 -3.08 4.62 11.65
N VAL A 241 -3.45 5.64 10.88
CA VAL A 241 -4.32 6.72 11.36
C VAL A 241 -5.77 6.41 10.96
N VAL A 242 -6.59 6.09 11.96
CA VAL A 242 -8.04 5.92 11.81
C VAL A 242 -8.68 7.29 11.72
N ARG A 243 -9.54 7.49 10.72
CA ARG A 243 -10.21 8.77 10.46
C ARG A 243 -11.58 8.82 11.14
N GLU A 244 -12.10 10.02 11.41
CA GLU A 244 -13.35 10.26 12.17
C GLU A 244 -14.52 9.38 11.76
N HIS A 245 -14.78 9.20 10.45
CA HIS A 245 -15.89 8.36 9.97
C HIS A 245 -15.71 6.85 10.20
N ALA A 246 -14.53 6.44 10.67
CA ALA A 246 -14.21 5.08 11.07
C ALA A 246 -13.77 4.99 12.54
N ALA A 247 -14.03 6.03 13.36
CA ALA A 247 -13.64 6.03 14.77
C ALA A 247 -14.29 4.88 15.56
N ASP A 248 -15.51 4.50 15.20
CA ASP A 248 -16.23 3.34 15.76
C ASP A 248 -15.69 1.98 15.26
N LEU A 249 -14.79 1.99 14.28
CA LEU A 249 -14.21 0.79 13.67
C LEU A 249 -12.77 0.52 14.12
N VAL A 250 -12.25 1.23 15.13
CA VAL A 250 -10.86 1.09 15.60
C VAL A 250 -10.51 -0.36 15.97
N ASP A 251 -11.37 -1.06 16.71
CA ASP A 251 -11.16 -2.47 17.06
C ASP A 251 -11.13 -3.37 15.83
N ARG A 252 -11.98 -3.06 14.83
CA ARG A 252 -12.00 -3.78 13.56
C ARG A 252 -10.72 -3.50 12.75
N VAL A 253 -10.21 -2.26 12.75
CA VAL A 253 -8.91 -1.92 12.14
C VAL A 253 -7.81 -2.77 12.79
N ARG A 254 -7.78 -2.84 14.12
CA ARG A 254 -6.81 -3.64 14.88
C ARG A 254 -6.89 -5.12 14.50
N ALA A 255 -8.10 -5.69 14.47
CA ALA A 255 -8.32 -7.08 14.06
C ALA A 255 -7.86 -7.35 12.61
N GLU A 256 -8.10 -6.41 11.70
CA GLU A 256 -7.69 -6.54 10.29
C GLU A 256 -6.19 -6.36 10.08
N LEU A 257 -5.51 -5.57 10.91
CA LEU A 257 -4.05 -5.44 10.94
C LEU A 257 -3.39 -6.72 11.48
N LEU A 258 -3.90 -7.26 12.59
CA LEU A 258 -3.54 -8.60 13.10
C LEU A 258 -3.67 -9.64 12.00
N ARG A 259 -4.76 -9.59 11.24
CA ARG A 259 -5.00 -10.49 10.12
C ARG A 259 -3.95 -10.33 9.01
N GLU A 260 -3.50 -9.12 8.72
CA GLU A 260 -2.38 -8.87 7.78
C GLU A 260 -1.01 -9.27 8.34
N GLY A 261 -0.93 -9.64 9.62
CA GLY A 261 0.29 -10.10 10.28
C GLY A 261 1.09 -8.99 10.95
N TRP A 262 0.41 -7.92 11.37
CA TRP A 262 0.98 -6.86 12.20
C TRP A 262 0.68 -7.12 13.67
N GLU A 263 1.61 -6.80 14.57
CA GLU A 263 1.39 -6.78 16.02
C GLU A 263 0.96 -5.37 16.45
N PRO A 264 -0.31 -5.12 16.81
CA PRO A 264 -0.73 -3.84 17.34
C PRO A 264 -0.12 -3.64 18.72
N LEU A 265 0.66 -2.57 18.87
CA LEU A 265 1.36 -2.24 20.11
C LEU A 265 0.47 -1.43 21.04
N VAL A 266 -0.13 -0.37 20.50
CA VAL A 266 -0.99 0.55 21.25
C VAL A 266 -2.01 1.19 20.33
N THR A 267 -3.17 1.53 20.88
CA THR A 267 -4.18 2.35 20.23
C THR A 267 -4.32 3.64 21.02
N VAL A 268 -4.17 4.78 20.35
CA VAL A 268 -4.23 6.10 20.96
C VAL A 268 -5.42 6.86 20.36
N PRO A 269 -6.56 6.95 21.07
CA PRO A 269 -7.60 7.92 20.72
C PRO A 269 -7.01 9.33 20.79
N LEU A 270 -7.25 10.15 19.78
CA LEU A 270 -6.74 11.52 19.77
C LEU A 270 -7.75 12.44 20.47
N ASP A 271 -7.27 13.20 21.45
CA ASP A 271 -8.03 14.33 21.97
C ASP A 271 -8.12 15.46 20.90
N PRO A 272 -8.98 16.48 21.11
CA PRO A 272 -9.14 17.55 20.12
C PRO A 272 -7.85 18.33 19.79
N GLU A 273 -6.94 18.51 20.76
CA GLU A 273 -5.68 19.23 20.53
C GLU A 273 -4.69 18.37 19.76
N GLN A 274 -4.54 17.09 20.14
CA GLN A 274 -3.77 16.08 19.41
C GLN A 274 -4.29 15.94 17.98
N ALA A 275 -5.61 15.81 17.79
CA ALA A 275 -6.22 15.71 16.47
C ALA A 275 -5.91 16.94 15.60
N ALA A 276 -5.93 18.15 16.18
CA ALA A 276 -5.55 19.38 15.47
C ALA A 276 -4.07 19.39 15.09
N ARG A 277 -3.16 19.01 16.00
CA ARG A 277 -1.72 18.90 15.73
C ARG A 277 -1.42 17.88 14.64
N VAL A 278 -1.98 16.67 14.75
CA VAL A 278 -1.85 15.61 13.74
C VAL A 278 -2.44 16.06 12.42
N ARG A 279 -3.59 16.73 12.41
CA ARG A 279 -4.20 17.24 11.18
C ARG A 279 -3.28 18.21 10.46
N ALA A 280 -2.57 19.07 11.17
CA ALA A 280 -1.65 20.05 10.59
C ALA A 280 -0.32 19.43 10.15
N ARG A 281 0.22 18.46 10.91
CA ARG A 281 1.55 17.88 10.69
C ARG A 281 1.56 16.62 9.81
N VAL A 282 0.44 15.92 9.67
CA VAL A 282 0.39 14.65 8.94
C VAL A 282 -0.36 14.80 7.62
N ARG A 283 0.11 14.08 6.59
CA ARG A 283 -0.40 14.03 5.21
C ARG A 283 -0.33 15.37 4.50
N GLY A 284 0.70 16.19 4.76
CA GLY A 284 0.77 17.54 4.21
C GLY A 284 -0.45 18.40 4.56
N GLY A 285 -1.15 18.10 5.66
CA GLY A 285 -2.42 18.70 6.06
C GLY A 285 -3.61 18.41 5.14
N ASN A 286 -3.44 17.64 4.06
CA ASN A 286 -4.54 17.22 3.22
C ASN A 286 -5.29 16.08 3.92
N TRP A 287 -6.52 16.34 4.36
CA TRP A 287 -7.45 15.33 4.89
C TRP A 287 -8.74 15.23 4.05
N GLY A 288 -8.67 15.56 2.76
CA GLY A 288 -9.83 15.47 1.86
C GLY A 288 -10.37 14.04 1.65
N ALA A 289 -11.37 13.93 0.77
CA ALA A 289 -12.01 12.66 0.40
C ALA A 289 -11.10 11.71 -0.39
N GLY A 290 -10.05 12.24 -1.03
CA GLY A 290 -9.15 11.47 -1.88
C GLY A 290 -9.92 10.84 -3.06
N PRO A 291 -9.77 9.53 -3.34
CA PRO A 291 -10.45 8.88 -4.47
C PRO A 291 -11.92 8.53 -4.20
N PHE A 292 -12.48 8.92 -3.05
CA PHE A 292 -13.82 8.54 -2.63
C PHE A 292 -14.80 9.70 -2.77
N ALA A 293 -16.11 9.37 -2.81
CA ALA A 293 -17.17 10.36 -2.89
C ALA A 293 -17.32 11.17 -1.59
N VAL A 294 -17.02 10.54 -0.44
CA VAL A 294 -17.19 11.14 0.89
C VAL A 294 -15.85 11.27 1.59
N GLY A 295 -15.66 12.40 2.29
CA GLY A 295 -14.54 12.62 3.21
C GLY A 295 -14.48 11.54 4.29
N GLY A 296 -13.29 11.17 4.75
CA GLY A 296 -13.15 10.32 5.95
C GLY A 296 -13.18 11.10 7.26
N GLY A 297 -13.23 12.43 7.20
CA GLY A 297 -13.01 13.34 8.34
C GLY A 297 -11.53 13.47 8.75
N GLY A 298 -11.24 14.19 9.81
CA GLY A 298 -9.90 14.33 10.39
C GLY A 298 -9.32 13.03 10.96
N PRO A 299 -8.10 13.08 11.53
CA PRO A 299 -7.54 11.99 12.31
C PRO A 299 -8.31 11.84 13.63
N ALA A 300 -8.64 10.60 14.01
CA ALA A 300 -9.41 10.30 15.23
C ALA A 300 -8.69 9.36 16.20
N ALA A 301 -7.89 8.43 15.68
CA ALA A 301 -7.08 7.55 16.51
C ALA A 301 -5.84 7.07 15.75
N TYR A 302 -4.77 6.75 16.48
CA TYR A 302 -3.67 5.97 15.98
C TYR A 302 -3.80 4.51 16.40
N VAL A 303 -3.50 3.61 15.47
CA VAL A 303 -3.16 2.22 15.78
C VAL A 303 -1.69 2.05 15.41
N VAL A 304 -0.84 1.99 16.43
CA VAL A 304 0.59 1.76 16.25
C VAL A 304 0.81 0.26 16.16
N ALA A 305 1.50 -0.19 15.13
CA ALA A 305 1.71 -1.61 14.90
C ALA A 305 3.13 -1.91 14.43
N PHE A 306 3.55 -3.14 14.67
CA PHE A 306 4.89 -3.62 14.38
C PHE A 306 4.86 -4.85 13.46
N ASP A 307 5.67 -4.82 12.41
CA ASP A 307 5.89 -5.98 11.55
C ASP A 307 7.11 -6.77 12.03
N LEU A 308 6.86 -7.84 12.79
CA LEU A 308 7.92 -8.75 13.24
C LEU A 308 8.70 -9.40 12.09
N ALA A 309 8.11 -9.53 10.90
CA ALA A 309 8.82 -10.08 9.75
C ALA A 309 9.94 -9.16 9.23
N ALA A 310 9.87 -7.85 9.53
CA ALA A 310 10.84 -6.86 9.08
C ALA A 310 12.14 -6.88 9.90
N VAL A 311 12.14 -7.51 11.08
CA VAL A 311 13.31 -7.64 11.97
C VAL A 311 13.93 -9.03 11.95
N VAL A 312 13.38 -9.96 11.18
CA VAL A 312 14.02 -11.26 10.98
C VAL A 312 15.31 -11.04 10.19
N GLU A 313 16.44 -11.46 10.77
CA GLU A 313 17.76 -11.30 10.16
C GLU A 313 17.79 -11.83 8.71
N GLY A 314 18.37 -11.09 7.77
CA GLY A 314 18.35 -11.46 6.34
C GLY A 314 17.03 -11.21 5.60
N ALA A 315 15.99 -10.65 6.24
CA ALA A 315 14.80 -10.15 5.56
C ALA A 315 15.08 -8.79 4.90
N ALA A 316 14.69 -8.61 3.63
CA ALA A 316 14.67 -7.29 3.04
C ALA A 316 13.44 -6.51 3.54
N PRO A 317 13.60 -5.33 4.18
CA PRO A 317 12.46 -4.48 4.49
C PRO A 317 11.77 -4.05 3.20
N SER A 318 10.44 -4.14 3.18
CA SER A 318 9.63 -3.73 2.03
C SER A 318 8.69 -2.59 2.44
N PRO A 319 9.00 -1.33 2.09
CA PRO A 319 8.10 -0.19 2.28
C PRO A 319 6.71 -0.43 1.66
N GLU A 320 6.63 -1.27 0.62
CA GLU A 320 5.37 -1.66 -0.02
C GLU A 320 4.42 -2.39 0.94
N ARG A 321 4.91 -3.02 2.01
CA ARG A 321 4.08 -3.81 2.93
C ARG A 321 3.08 -2.95 3.70
N VAL A 322 3.50 -1.78 4.20
CA VAL A 322 2.60 -0.87 4.94
C VAL A 322 1.47 -0.42 4.02
N THR A 323 1.81 0.03 2.81
CA THR A 323 0.83 0.46 1.81
C THR A 323 -0.09 -0.67 1.36
N ALA A 324 0.44 -1.87 1.09
CA ALA A 324 -0.37 -3.03 0.73
C ALA A 324 -1.36 -3.42 1.84
N SER A 325 -0.90 -3.41 3.10
CA SER A 325 -1.73 -3.70 4.27
C SER A 325 -2.82 -2.66 4.47
N LYS A 326 -2.49 -1.36 4.43
CA LYS A 326 -3.44 -0.24 4.47
C LYS A 326 -4.54 -0.41 3.44
N LEU A 327 -4.18 -0.71 2.18
CA LEU A 327 -5.15 -0.88 1.09
C LEU A 327 -6.03 -2.14 1.28
N ALA A 328 -5.47 -3.22 1.80
CA ALA A 328 -6.20 -4.46 2.10
C ALA A 328 -7.22 -4.26 3.23
N VAL A 329 -6.79 -3.66 4.35
CA VAL A 329 -7.64 -3.30 5.49
C VAL A 329 -8.76 -2.36 5.02
N ARG A 330 -8.42 -1.28 4.30
CA ARG A 330 -9.40 -0.34 3.74
C ARG A 330 -10.47 -1.04 2.91
N ARG A 331 -10.07 -1.96 2.02
CA ARG A 331 -11.01 -2.71 1.18
C ARG A 331 -11.98 -3.55 2.01
N ARG A 332 -11.52 -4.15 3.11
CA ARG A 332 -12.36 -5.00 3.97
C ARG A 332 -13.30 -4.18 4.86
N LEU A 333 -12.85 -3.04 5.37
CA LEU A 333 -13.71 -2.10 6.11
C LEU A 333 -14.86 -1.56 5.24
N LEU A 334 -14.58 -1.33 3.95
CA LEU A 334 -15.57 -0.81 2.99
C LEU A 334 -16.35 -1.91 2.25
N SER A 335 -16.08 -3.18 2.55
CA SER A 335 -16.79 -4.30 1.91
C SER A 335 -18.28 -4.23 2.25
N GLY A 336 -19.14 -4.34 1.23
CA GLY A 336 -20.59 -4.21 1.38
C GLY A 336 -21.13 -2.76 1.31
N ARG A 337 -20.27 -1.73 1.34
CA ARG A 337 -20.71 -0.34 1.18
C ARG A 337 -20.87 0.04 -0.30
N PRO A 338 -21.97 0.71 -0.69
CA PRO A 338 -22.17 1.21 -2.06
C PRO A 338 -21.14 2.30 -2.39
N SER A 339 -20.75 2.44 -3.66
CA SER A 339 -19.66 3.33 -4.08
C SER A 339 -19.84 4.79 -3.63
N GLY A 340 -21.08 5.31 -3.69
CA GLY A 340 -21.41 6.68 -3.27
C GLY A 340 -21.31 6.95 -1.76
N ALA A 341 -21.30 5.90 -0.93
CA ALA A 341 -21.16 6.01 0.52
C ALA A 341 -19.76 5.59 1.04
N ARG A 342 -18.82 5.33 0.13
CA ARG A 342 -17.45 5.02 0.51
C ARG A 342 -16.70 6.29 0.85
N PHE A 343 -15.84 6.17 1.84
CA PHE A 343 -14.91 7.20 2.29
C PHE A 343 -13.53 6.58 2.52
N ASN A 344 -12.55 7.40 2.87
CA ASN A 344 -11.24 6.91 3.28
C ASN A 344 -11.20 6.67 4.80
N PRO A 345 -11.27 5.42 5.30
CA PRO A 345 -11.28 5.15 6.74
C PRO A 345 -9.91 5.18 7.41
N LEU A 346 -8.82 5.06 6.64
CA LEU A 346 -7.50 4.73 7.18
C LEU A 346 -6.38 5.38 6.35
N HIS A 347 -5.47 6.07 7.02
CA HIS A 347 -4.17 6.48 6.50
C HIS A 347 -3.04 5.70 7.21
N SER A 348 -1.81 5.80 6.74
CA SER A 348 -0.65 5.20 7.41
C SER A 348 0.60 6.03 7.14
N SER A 349 1.59 5.93 8.03
CA SER A 349 2.97 6.23 7.66
C SER A 349 3.42 5.31 6.51
N ASP A 350 4.46 5.71 5.78
CA ASP A 350 5.04 4.90 4.71
C ASP A 350 6.31 4.15 5.15
N ASN A 351 6.98 4.64 6.21
CA ASN A 351 8.16 4.02 6.82
C ASN A 351 8.20 4.31 8.34
N ALA A 352 9.22 3.79 9.02
CA ALA A 352 9.37 3.93 10.47
C ALA A 352 9.77 5.37 10.88
N ARG A 353 10.57 6.06 10.06
CA ARG A 353 10.90 7.48 10.28
C ARG A 353 9.65 8.37 10.31
N GLN A 354 8.74 8.22 9.35
CA GLN A 354 7.43 8.88 9.36
C GLN A 354 6.57 8.42 10.54
N ALA A 355 6.64 7.14 10.92
CA ALA A 355 5.91 6.64 12.08
C ALA A 355 6.35 7.37 13.37
N LEU A 356 7.65 7.63 13.53
CA LEU A 356 8.19 8.40 14.64
C LEU A 356 7.76 9.87 14.61
N ASP A 357 7.79 10.52 13.44
CA ASP A 357 7.26 11.88 13.25
C ASP A 357 5.77 11.98 13.61
N TYR A 358 4.98 10.96 13.25
CA TYR A 358 3.57 10.91 13.61
C TYR A 358 3.37 10.78 15.12
N LEU A 359 4.20 9.98 15.79
CA LEU A 359 4.17 9.82 17.26
C LEU A 359 4.62 11.09 17.97
N ASP A 360 5.62 11.82 17.45
CA ASP A 360 6.06 13.12 17.97
C ASP A 360 4.91 14.14 17.95
N ALA A 361 4.05 14.12 16.91
CA ALA A 361 2.88 15.00 16.84
C ALA A 361 1.86 14.81 17.98
N LEU A 362 1.91 13.70 18.72
CA LEU A 362 1.09 13.50 19.92
C LEU A 362 1.54 14.38 21.09
N ASP A 363 2.82 14.78 21.12
CA ASP A 363 3.47 15.45 22.25
C ASP A 363 3.38 14.64 23.56
N ASP A 364 3.53 13.32 23.43
CA ASP A 364 3.51 12.37 24.55
C ASP A 364 4.72 11.42 24.48
N PRO A 365 5.82 11.73 25.19
CA PRO A 365 7.01 10.89 25.18
C PRO A 365 6.80 9.53 25.85
N GLY A 366 5.78 9.39 26.71
CA GLY A 366 5.45 8.13 27.39
C GLY A 366 4.96 7.07 26.42
N VAL A 367 4.21 7.48 25.39
CA VAL A 367 3.74 6.58 24.32
C VAL A 367 4.92 5.97 23.57
N LEU A 368 5.91 6.78 23.16
CA LEU A 368 7.07 6.27 22.43
C LEU A 368 7.96 5.36 23.28
N ALA A 369 8.16 5.70 24.56
CA ALA A 369 8.91 4.87 25.49
C ALA A 369 8.27 3.48 25.64
N GLY A 370 6.95 3.43 25.88
CA GLY A 370 6.21 2.17 25.98
C GLY A 370 6.20 1.36 24.67
N ILE A 371 6.16 2.02 23.51
CA ILE A 371 6.30 1.36 22.21
C ILE A 371 7.67 0.67 22.08
N ARG A 372 8.75 1.35 22.45
CA ARG A 372 10.12 0.79 22.36
C ARG A 372 10.30 -0.40 23.28
N GLU A 373 9.81 -0.32 24.52
CA GLU A 373 9.81 -1.44 25.47
C GLU A 373 9.03 -2.63 24.90
N ARG A 374 7.82 -2.39 24.38
CA ARG A 374 7.00 -3.44 23.78
C ARG A 374 7.66 -4.09 22.56
N ILE A 375 8.34 -3.32 21.73
CA ILE A 375 9.10 -3.86 20.58
C ILE A 375 10.26 -4.75 21.07
N ALA A 376 10.97 -4.34 22.13
CA ALA A 376 12.03 -5.14 22.72
C ALA A 376 11.49 -6.48 23.25
N ASP A 377 10.38 -6.45 23.99
CA ASP A 377 9.70 -7.66 24.49
C ASP A 377 9.28 -8.59 23.35
N LEU A 378 8.68 -8.03 22.28
CA LEU A 378 8.25 -8.82 21.14
C LEU A 378 9.43 -9.47 20.43
N ARG A 379 10.53 -8.73 20.23
CA ARG A 379 11.77 -9.26 19.62
C ARG A 379 12.32 -10.41 20.46
N ALA A 380 12.43 -10.23 21.77
CA ALA A 380 12.89 -11.25 22.70
C ALA A 380 11.99 -12.50 22.68
N ALA A 381 10.67 -12.30 22.69
CA ALA A 381 9.71 -13.39 22.63
C ALA A 381 9.82 -14.18 21.31
N THR A 382 10.15 -13.54 20.18
CA THR A 382 10.26 -14.22 18.88
C THR A 382 11.65 -14.71 18.51
N ALA A 383 12.59 -14.71 19.44
CA ALA A 383 13.91 -15.30 19.22
C ALA A 383 13.79 -16.82 18.99
N PHE A 384 14.61 -17.35 18.09
CA PHE A 384 14.68 -18.80 17.91
C PHE A 384 15.37 -19.45 19.12
N PRO A 385 14.84 -20.58 19.63
CA PRO A 385 15.42 -21.28 20.77
C PRO A 385 16.78 -21.94 20.46
N TYR A 386 17.08 -22.12 19.17
CA TYR A 386 18.27 -22.80 18.67
C TYR A 386 18.93 -21.98 17.55
N PRO A 387 20.24 -22.15 17.28
CA PRO A 387 20.94 -21.44 16.21
C PRO A 387 20.26 -21.65 14.85
N VAL A 388 19.98 -20.56 14.13
CA VAL A 388 19.35 -20.60 12.80
C VAL A 388 20.39 -20.97 11.75
N VAL A 389 20.10 -22.03 11.01
CA VAL A 389 20.89 -22.50 9.85
C VAL A 389 20.35 -21.88 8.56
N GLU A 390 19.03 -21.88 8.38
CA GLU A 390 18.39 -21.42 7.16
C GLU A 390 17.01 -20.83 7.46
N LEU A 391 16.72 -19.62 6.96
CA LEU A 391 15.35 -19.08 7.02
C LEU A 391 14.51 -19.60 5.87
N LEU A 392 13.41 -20.27 6.20
CA LEU A 392 12.50 -20.81 5.19
C LEU A 392 11.61 -19.69 4.60
N PRO A 393 11.38 -19.69 3.27
CA PRO A 393 10.51 -18.71 2.64
C PRO A 393 9.07 -18.82 3.13
N SER A 394 8.51 -17.72 3.62
CA SER A 394 7.09 -17.65 3.98
C SER A 394 6.58 -16.21 3.92
N ARG A 395 5.25 -16.02 4.03
CA ARG A 395 4.67 -14.68 4.15
C ARG A 395 4.87 -14.04 5.53
N ARG A 396 5.40 -14.78 6.52
CA ARG A 396 5.77 -14.31 7.86
C ARG A 396 4.71 -13.44 8.53
N ARG A 397 3.43 -13.86 8.44
CA ARG A 397 2.30 -13.10 9.00
C ARG A 397 2.05 -13.43 10.46
N ARG A 398 2.15 -14.71 10.80
CA ARG A 398 1.82 -15.25 12.13
C ARG A 398 3.00 -15.94 12.79
N ALA A 399 3.92 -16.45 11.99
CA ALA A 399 5.05 -17.21 12.43
C ALA A 399 6.22 -17.04 11.45
N VAL A 400 7.42 -17.20 11.97
CA VAL A 400 8.66 -17.32 11.22
C VAL A 400 9.11 -18.78 11.31
N THR A 401 9.56 -19.32 10.19
CA THR A 401 9.98 -20.72 10.11
C THR A 401 11.42 -20.77 9.64
N ALA A 402 12.24 -21.57 10.31
CA ALA A 402 13.65 -21.73 10.01
C ALA A 402 14.08 -23.18 10.21
N VAL A 403 15.15 -23.58 9.53
CA VAL A 403 15.96 -24.72 9.92
C VAL A 403 16.89 -24.26 11.04
N VAL A 404 16.94 -25.01 12.12
CA VAL A 404 17.79 -24.75 13.29
C VAL A 404 18.64 -25.97 13.62
N GLU A 405 19.78 -25.74 14.25
CA GLU A 405 20.68 -26.80 14.72
C GLU A 405 20.31 -27.22 16.15
N HIS A 406 19.68 -28.38 16.31
CA HIS A 406 19.31 -28.93 17.62
C HIS A 406 20.40 -29.89 18.14
N PRO A 407 20.81 -29.81 19.42
CA PRO A 407 21.90 -30.64 19.96
C PRO A 407 21.63 -32.16 19.90
N GLU A 408 20.36 -32.58 19.99
CA GLU A 408 19.98 -34.01 19.97
C GLU A 408 19.50 -34.49 18.59
N PHE A 409 18.84 -33.62 17.83
CA PHE A 409 18.12 -34.02 16.62
C PHE A 409 18.82 -33.56 15.33
N GLY A 410 19.91 -32.80 15.45
CA GLY A 410 20.56 -32.13 14.33
C GLY A 410 19.64 -31.07 13.70
N GLU A 411 19.71 -30.95 12.37
CA GLU A 411 18.89 -29.97 11.63
C GLU A 411 17.39 -30.27 11.71
N CYS A 412 16.65 -29.36 12.34
CA CYS A 412 15.20 -29.45 12.52
C CYS A 412 14.49 -28.20 12.00
N VAL A 413 13.20 -28.31 11.70
CA VAL A 413 12.37 -27.14 11.33
C VAL A 413 11.73 -26.57 12.59
N CYS A 414 12.11 -25.35 12.95
CA CYS A 414 11.50 -24.57 14.03
C CYS A 414 10.51 -23.57 13.46
N LYS A 415 9.29 -23.54 14.02
CA LYS A 415 8.27 -22.54 13.72
C LYS A 415 8.01 -21.73 14.98
N VAL A 416 8.41 -20.45 14.97
CA VAL A 416 8.20 -19.49 16.06
C VAL A 416 7.00 -18.62 15.72
N PHE A 417 5.97 -18.65 16.56
CA PHE A 417 4.75 -17.88 16.40
C PHE A 417 4.87 -16.52 17.08
N HIS A 418 4.28 -15.51 16.45
CA HIS A 418 4.13 -14.20 17.04
C HIS A 418 3.17 -14.28 18.24
N PRO A 419 3.30 -13.43 19.28
CA PRO A 419 2.45 -13.50 20.46
C PRO A 419 0.95 -13.43 20.17
N SER A 420 0.51 -12.58 19.23
CA SER A 420 -0.92 -12.51 18.87
C SER A 420 -1.44 -13.73 18.09
N ALA A 421 -0.52 -14.59 17.65
CA ALA A 421 -0.80 -15.81 16.91
C ALA A 421 -0.79 -17.08 17.77
N HIS A 422 -0.75 -16.97 19.11
CA HIS A 422 -0.69 -18.13 20.02
C HIS A 422 -1.77 -19.20 19.73
N ARG A 423 -3.01 -18.81 19.43
CA ARG A 423 -4.08 -19.76 19.06
C ARG A 423 -3.78 -20.62 17.83
N PHE A 424 -2.90 -20.17 16.94
CA PHE A 424 -2.46 -20.92 15.76
C PHE A 424 -1.42 -21.98 16.16
N LEU A 425 -0.53 -21.65 17.11
CA LEU A 425 0.36 -22.62 17.74
C LEU A 425 -0.44 -23.71 18.45
N GLU A 426 -1.42 -23.33 19.27
CA GLU A 426 -2.27 -24.30 20.00
C GLU A 426 -2.94 -25.30 19.06
N ARG A 427 -3.44 -24.83 17.90
CA ARG A 427 -4.04 -25.71 16.88
C ARG A 427 -3.02 -26.65 16.25
N GLU A 428 -1.81 -26.16 16.00
CA GLU A 428 -0.76 -26.98 15.42
C GLU A 428 -0.22 -28.02 16.41
N LEU A 429 -0.05 -27.65 17.69
CA LEU A 429 0.26 -28.59 18.76
C LEU A 429 -0.84 -29.63 18.92
N ARG A 430 -2.11 -29.20 18.94
CA ARG A 430 -3.26 -30.10 18.98
C ARG A 430 -3.28 -31.08 17.82
N ALA A 431 -3.00 -30.61 16.60
CA ALA A 431 -2.89 -31.49 15.44
C ALA A 431 -1.83 -32.58 15.66
N ARG A 432 -0.67 -32.19 16.19
CA ARG A 432 0.47 -33.08 16.39
C ARG A 432 0.36 -33.98 17.61
N THR A 433 -0.63 -33.77 18.48
CA THR A 433 -0.92 -34.63 19.62
C THR A 433 -2.15 -35.50 19.38
N GLU A 434 -3.28 -34.91 19.01
CA GLU A 434 -4.56 -35.62 18.82
C GLU A 434 -4.66 -36.40 17.50
N PHE A 435 -3.84 -36.04 16.51
CA PHE A 435 -3.78 -36.71 15.21
C PHE A 435 -2.40 -37.31 14.92
N ALA A 436 -1.57 -37.49 15.95
CA ALA A 436 -0.21 -38.04 15.84
C ALA A 436 -0.17 -39.45 15.22
N ASP A 437 -1.26 -40.20 15.30
CA ASP A 437 -1.41 -41.53 14.71
C ASP A 437 -1.55 -41.51 13.18
N LEU A 438 -1.79 -40.34 12.58
CA LEU A 438 -1.93 -40.20 11.14
C LEU A 438 -0.56 -39.99 10.48
N PRO A 439 -0.21 -40.78 9.44
CA PRO A 439 1.09 -40.67 8.79
C PRO A 439 1.29 -39.31 8.10
N GLU A 440 0.21 -38.62 7.75
CA GLU A 440 0.24 -37.29 7.14
C GLU A 440 0.56 -36.15 8.12
N VAL A 441 0.51 -36.40 9.42
CA VAL A 441 0.81 -35.38 10.44
C VAL A 441 2.33 -35.35 10.69
N PRO A 442 2.97 -34.17 10.65
CA PRO A 442 4.38 -34.03 11.00
C PRO A 442 4.63 -34.37 12.48
N THR A 443 5.71 -35.11 12.74
CA THR A 443 6.13 -35.45 14.10
C THR A 443 6.44 -34.18 14.89
N LEU A 444 5.97 -34.11 16.14
CA LEU A 444 6.39 -33.09 17.09
C LEU A 444 7.62 -33.59 17.84
N LEU A 445 8.76 -32.91 17.68
CA LEU A 445 9.98 -33.24 18.41
C LEU A 445 9.99 -32.57 19.78
N GLU A 446 9.68 -31.27 19.79
CA GLU A 446 9.69 -30.44 20.98
C GLU A 446 8.77 -29.22 20.77
N ALA A 447 8.31 -28.58 21.84
CA ALA A 447 7.59 -27.32 21.78
C ALA A 447 7.88 -26.46 23.01
N GLY A 448 7.84 -25.14 22.81
CA GLY A 448 7.87 -24.13 23.86
C GLY A 448 6.57 -23.34 23.95
N SER A 449 6.61 -22.22 24.66
CA SER A 449 5.44 -21.34 24.88
C SER A 449 4.95 -20.66 23.60
N ASN A 450 5.81 -20.46 22.61
CA ASN A 450 5.46 -19.79 21.35
C ASN A 450 6.13 -20.42 20.12
N TRP A 451 6.67 -21.63 20.23
CA TRP A 451 7.34 -22.29 19.11
C TRP A 451 7.16 -23.81 19.15
N LEU A 452 7.37 -24.46 18.01
CA LEU A 452 7.43 -25.91 17.90
C LEU A 452 8.56 -26.36 16.98
N LEU A 453 9.02 -27.59 17.18
CA LEU A 453 10.04 -28.27 16.37
C LEU A 453 9.46 -29.49 15.66
N SER A 454 9.87 -29.65 14.40
CA SER A 454 9.57 -30.81 13.55
C SER A 454 10.84 -31.33 12.88
N PRO A 455 10.86 -32.60 12.44
CA PRO A 455 11.93 -33.08 11.57
C PRO A 455 12.04 -32.22 10.29
N ARG A 456 13.25 -32.09 9.77
CA ARG A 456 13.47 -31.51 8.43
C ARG A 456 13.11 -32.55 7.36
N TYR A 457 11.92 -32.42 6.77
CA TYR A 457 11.49 -33.27 5.65
C TYR A 457 12.10 -32.79 4.33
N THR A 458 12.55 -33.74 3.50
CA THR A 458 13.08 -33.45 2.16
C THR A 458 12.02 -33.78 1.10
N ASP A 459 11.52 -32.76 0.40
CA ASP A 459 10.46 -32.96 -0.58
C ASP A 459 10.95 -33.61 -1.89
N THR A 460 10.77 -34.93 -1.99
CA THR A 460 10.96 -35.72 -3.22
C THR A 460 9.93 -35.39 -4.30
N ARG A 461 8.88 -34.65 -3.97
CA ARG A 461 7.76 -34.31 -4.86
C ARG A 461 6.99 -35.52 -5.40
N ALA A 462 7.08 -36.69 -4.75
CA ALA A 462 6.34 -37.88 -5.16
C ALA A 462 4.81 -37.72 -5.15
N HIS A 463 4.29 -36.74 -4.41
CA HIS A 463 2.88 -36.36 -4.41
C HIS A 463 2.42 -35.65 -5.69
N VAL A 464 3.35 -35.13 -6.47
CA VAL A 464 3.12 -34.28 -7.63
C VAL A 464 3.03 -35.13 -8.88
N ARG A 465 1.93 -34.97 -9.63
CA ARG A 465 1.79 -35.55 -10.96
C ARG A 465 2.26 -34.60 -12.05
N ARG A 466 1.86 -33.33 -11.96
CA ARG A 466 2.23 -32.25 -12.92
C ARG A 466 1.82 -30.88 -12.38
N ALA A 467 2.50 -29.84 -12.87
CA ALA A 467 2.11 -28.46 -12.61
C ALA A 467 0.78 -28.09 -13.31
N LEU A 468 -0.04 -27.26 -12.66
CA LEU A 468 -1.22 -26.67 -13.28
C LEU A 468 -0.84 -25.41 -14.09
N PRO A 469 -1.48 -25.16 -15.24
CA PRO A 469 -1.04 -24.12 -16.18
C PRO A 469 -1.32 -22.67 -15.75
N ASP A 470 -2.08 -22.43 -14.68
CA ASP A 470 -2.55 -21.10 -14.26
C ASP A 470 -2.06 -20.63 -12.88
N GLY A 471 -0.97 -21.20 -12.34
CA GLY A 471 -0.38 -20.72 -11.09
C GLY A 471 0.64 -21.70 -10.50
N PRO A 472 1.03 -21.51 -9.22
CA PRO A 472 1.98 -22.37 -8.52
C PRO A 472 1.37 -23.71 -8.05
N GLN A 473 0.13 -24.00 -8.46
CA GLN A 473 -0.65 -25.12 -7.94
C GLN A 473 -0.39 -26.37 -8.76
N GLU A 474 -0.60 -27.53 -8.15
CA GLU A 474 -0.18 -28.80 -8.70
C GLU A 474 -1.31 -29.82 -8.72
N GLN A 475 -1.27 -30.69 -9.72
CA GLN A 475 -2.12 -31.87 -9.78
C GLN A 475 -1.43 -32.99 -9.00
N LEU A 476 -2.17 -33.65 -8.12
CA LEU A 476 -1.67 -34.69 -7.23
C LEU A 476 -1.75 -36.06 -7.88
N THR A 477 -0.94 -37.00 -7.39
CA THR A 477 -1.09 -38.41 -7.78
C THR A 477 -2.39 -39.01 -7.22
N PRO A 478 -2.90 -40.10 -7.84
CA PRO A 478 -4.04 -40.84 -7.29
C PRO A 478 -3.76 -41.45 -5.90
N ALA A 479 -2.51 -41.78 -5.58
CA ALA A 479 -2.14 -42.29 -4.26
C ALA A 479 -2.27 -41.20 -3.20
N THR A 480 -1.70 -40.01 -3.44
CA THR A 480 -1.81 -38.84 -2.57
C THR A 480 -3.26 -38.41 -2.40
N SER A 481 -4.04 -38.34 -3.48
CA SER A 481 -5.46 -37.95 -3.40
C SER A 481 -6.27 -38.89 -2.51
N ARG A 482 -5.98 -40.19 -2.53
CA ARG A 482 -6.62 -41.18 -1.64
C ARG A 482 -6.15 -41.05 -0.19
N ALA A 483 -4.88 -40.79 0.04
CA ALA A 483 -4.33 -40.53 1.37
C ALA A 483 -5.02 -39.32 2.02
N LEU A 484 -5.07 -38.20 1.30
CA LEU A 484 -5.75 -36.99 1.77
C LEU A 484 -7.27 -37.18 1.97
N ALA A 485 -7.93 -38.03 1.17
CA ALA A 485 -9.34 -38.36 1.39
C ALA A 485 -9.56 -39.18 2.67
N ARG A 486 -8.62 -40.05 3.05
CA ARG A 486 -8.66 -40.74 4.35
C ARG A 486 -8.40 -39.75 5.49
N LEU A 487 -7.37 -38.93 5.37
CA LEU A 487 -7.04 -37.86 6.31
C LEU A 487 -8.27 -36.98 6.60
N ALA A 488 -8.91 -36.44 5.55
CA ALA A 488 -10.08 -35.58 5.71
C ALA A 488 -11.27 -36.29 6.34
N ARG A 489 -11.45 -37.59 6.07
CA ARG A 489 -12.48 -38.39 6.74
C ARG A 489 -12.18 -38.52 8.23
N THR A 490 -10.96 -38.90 8.61
CA THR A 490 -10.58 -39.04 10.02
C THR A 490 -10.70 -37.71 10.77
N VAL A 491 -10.18 -36.62 10.20
CA VAL A 491 -10.30 -35.27 10.78
C VAL A 491 -11.76 -34.89 11.04
N HIS A 492 -12.63 -35.18 10.07
CA HIS A 492 -14.06 -34.93 10.16
C HIS A 492 -14.78 -35.84 11.18
N GLU A 493 -14.42 -37.12 11.23
CA GLU A 493 -14.96 -38.09 12.18
C GLU A 493 -14.63 -37.72 13.62
N ARG A 494 -13.41 -37.19 13.85
CA ARG A 494 -12.95 -36.63 15.13
C ARG A 494 -13.47 -35.20 15.41
N GLY A 495 -14.50 -34.74 14.69
CA GLY A 495 -15.19 -33.49 14.99
C GLY A 495 -14.45 -32.21 14.59
N SER A 496 -13.42 -32.33 13.75
CA SER A 496 -12.61 -31.20 13.29
C SER A 496 -12.69 -30.99 11.77
N TYR A 497 -12.21 -29.84 11.32
CA TYR A 497 -11.92 -29.54 9.92
C TYR A 497 -10.61 -28.76 9.83
N LEU A 498 -9.81 -29.09 8.81
CA LEU A 498 -8.61 -28.36 8.44
C LEU A 498 -8.92 -27.42 7.26
N LEU A 499 -8.67 -26.12 7.42
CA LEU A 499 -8.61 -25.18 6.29
C LEU A 499 -7.17 -25.09 5.74
N ASP A 500 -7.02 -24.43 4.59
CA ASP A 500 -5.74 -24.29 3.88
C ASP A 500 -5.05 -25.59 3.47
N LEU A 501 -5.81 -26.70 3.40
CA LEU A 501 -5.31 -27.93 2.81
C LEU A 501 -5.19 -27.75 1.29
N THR A 502 -4.01 -27.33 0.84
CA THR A 502 -3.67 -27.08 -0.58
C THR A 502 -2.40 -27.85 -0.96
N PRO A 503 -2.16 -28.08 -2.27
CA PRO A 503 -0.91 -28.69 -2.75
C PRO A 503 0.37 -27.98 -2.26
N LEU A 504 0.31 -26.69 -1.95
CA LEU A 504 1.47 -25.93 -1.47
C LEU A 504 1.90 -26.28 -0.04
N ASN A 505 1.02 -26.94 0.71
CA ASN A 505 1.24 -27.32 2.11
C ASN A 505 1.52 -28.84 2.22
N LEU A 506 1.95 -29.48 1.12
CA LEU A 506 2.30 -30.90 1.07
C LEU A 506 3.80 -31.07 0.84
N VAL A 507 4.37 -32.07 1.51
CA VAL A 507 5.74 -32.55 1.30
C VAL A 507 5.71 -34.06 1.15
N SER A 508 6.48 -34.63 0.22
CA SER A 508 6.70 -36.07 0.17
C SER A 508 8.14 -36.39 0.54
N ASP A 509 8.33 -36.92 1.73
CA ASP A 509 9.63 -37.39 2.19
C ASP A 509 9.89 -38.83 1.73
N ALA A 510 11.16 -39.15 1.45
CA ALA A 510 11.56 -40.48 0.98
C ALA A 510 11.37 -41.57 2.04
N VAL A 511 11.50 -41.22 3.32
CA VAL A 511 11.44 -42.13 4.47
C VAL A 511 10.08 -41.99 5.15
N GLU A 512 9.68 -40.75 5.43
CA GLU A 512 8.52 -40.43 6.25
C GLU A 512 7.19 -40.35 5.46
N GLY A 513 7.28 -40.39 4.12
CA GLY A 513 6.12 -40.35 3.24
C GLY A 513 5.48 -38.97 3.12
N LEU A 514 4.16 -38.95 2.85
CA LEU A 514 3.41 -37.71 2.65
C LEU A 514 3.21 -36.98 3.99
N LYS A 515 3.52 -35.68 4.05
CA LYS A 515 3.25 -34.81 5.19
C LYS A 515 2.44 -33.58 4.78
N VAL A 516 1.51 -33.17 5.64
CA VAL A 516 0.82 -31.88 5.58
C VAL A 516 1.53 -30.94 6.55
N ILE A 517 2.22 -29.92 6.05
CA ILE A 517 3.14 -29.11 6.88
C ILE A 517 2.49 -27.93 7.60
N ASP A 518 1.23 -27.60 7.28
CA ASP A 518 0.52 -26.48 7.89
C ASP A 518 -0.82 -26.91 8.49
N TRP A 519 -0.86 -26.98 9.82
CA TRP A 519 -2.04 -27.39 10.61
C TRP A 519 -2.64 -26.25 11.42
N GLU A 520 -2.11 -25.03 11.28
CA GLU A 520 -2.46 -23.90 12.13
C GLU A 520 -3.93 -23.44 11.98
N PHE A 521 -4.62 -23.90 10.91
CA PHE A 521 -6.03 -23.67 10.67
C PHE A 521 -6.93 -24.88 10.96
N LEU A 522 -6.46 -25.87 11.72
CA LEU A 522 -7.30 -26.92 12.29
C LEU A 522 -8.33 -26.31 13.26
N GLN A 523 -9.60 -26.62 13.06
CA GLN A 523 -10.71 -26.03 13.82
C GLN A 523 -11.78 -27.08 14.12
N GLU A 524 -12.60 -26.79 15.14
CA GLU A 524 -13.73 -27.65 15.53
C GLU A 524 -15.04 -27.16 14.93
N PHE A 525 -16.00 -28.08 14.75
CA PHE A 525 -17.36 -27.71 14.37
C PHE A 525 -18.09 -27.04 15.55
N ARG A 526 -18.39 -25.74 15.40
CA ARG A 526 -19.29 -25.00 16.30
C ARG A 526 -20.74 -25.27 15.90
N GLY A 527 -21.26 -26.46 16.21
CA GLY A 527 -22.64 -26.85 15.93
C GLY A 527 -22.76 -28.19 15.20
N GLU A 528 -23.86 -28.38 14.48
CA GLU A 528 -24.11 -29.62 13.75
C GLU A 528 -23.00 -29.88 12.72
N ARG A 529 -22.36 -31.05 12.84
CA ARG A 529 -21.34 -31.48 11.90
C ARG A 529 -22.00 -31.74 10.54
N PRO A 530 -21.60 -31.04 9.46
CA PRO A 530 -22.15 -31.30 8.13
C PRO A 530 -21.72 -32.67 7.62
N ALA A 531 -22.31 -33.17 6.54
CA ALA A 531 -21.74 -34.33 5.85
C ALA A 531 -20.31 -34.02 5.35
N LEU A 532 -19.42 -35.01 5.28
CA LEU A 532 -18.02 -34.84 4.86
C LEU A 532 -17.87 -34.07 3.53
N ALA A 533 -18.73 -34.32 2.55
CA ALA A 533 -18.69 -33.60 1.26
C ALA A 533 -19.03 -32.11 1.38
N GLY A 534 -19.71 -31.71 2.46
CA GLY A 534 -20.00 -30.33 2.85
C GLY A 534 -18.99 -29.75 3.87
N SER A 535 -17.98 -30.53 4.27
CA SER A 535 -16.97 -30.07 5.23
C SER A 535 -16.16 -28.90 4.66
N PRO A 536 -15.82 -27.88 5.47
CA PRO A 536 -14.88 -26.82 5.10
C PRO A 536 -13.52 -27.33 4.62
N THR A 537 -13.07 -28.50 5.06
CA THR A 537 -11.83 -29.14 4.55
C THR A 537 -11.93 -29.47 3.07
N VAL A 538 -13.11 -29.84 2.59
CA VAL A 538 -13.35 -30.25 1.22
C VAL A 538 -13.64 -29.05 0.33
N LEU A 539 -14.57 -28.20 0.77
CA LEU A 539 -15.06 -27.07 -0.02
C LEU A 539 -14.22 -25.80 0.12
N GLY A 540 -13.39 -25.72 1.16
CA GLY A 540 -12.86 -24.46 1.63
C GLY A 540 -13.94 -23.58 2.27
N ARG A 541 -13.57 -22.36 2.66
CA ARG A 541 -14.50 -21.36 3.19
C ARG A 541 -14.36 -20.03 2.48
N HIS A 542 -15.51 -19.46 2.12
CA HIS A 542 -15.63 -18.12 1.53
C HIS A 542 -16.17 -17.09 2.51
N ASP A 543 -16.92 -17.56 3.51
CA ASP A 543 -17.45 -16.76 4.59
C ASP A 543 -16.27 -16.27 5.43
N ARG A 544 -15.86 -15.02 5.18
CA ARG A 544 -14.89 -14.30 6.01
C ARG A 544 -15.59 -13.79 7.27
N SER A 545 -16.30 -14.68 7.97
CA SER A 545 -16.88 -14.37 9.27
C SER A 545 -15.74 -14.01 10.23
N PRO A 546 -15.92 -13.00 11.11
CA PRO A 546 -14.96 -12.72 12.18
C PRO A 546 -14.78 -13.91 13.13
N ASP A 547 -15.74 -14.83 13.20
CA ASP A 547 -15.73 -15.95 14.15
C ASP A 547 -14.84 -17.12 13.73
N VAL A 548 -14.32 -17.09 12.50
CA VAL A 548 -13.57 -18.20 11.88
C VAL A 548 -12.28 -17.66 11.28
N ASP A 549 -11.15 -18.11 11.84
CA ASP A 549 -9.85 -17.82 11.25
C ASP A 549 -9.76 -18.49 9.88
N THR A 550 -9.56 -17.66 8.85
CA THR A 550 -9.49 -18.10 7.46
C THR A 550 -8.15 -17.66 6.85
N PRO A 551 -7.43 -18.57 6.17
CA PRO A 551 -6.14 -18.27 5.55
C PRO A 551 -6.24 -17.09 4.58
N LEU A 552 -5.17 -16.29 4.49
CA LEU A 552 -5.12 -15.12 3.61
C LEU A 552 -4.38 -15.42 2.31
N GLY A 553 -4.99 -14.98 1.21
CA GLY A 553 -4.46 -15.19 -0.14
C GLY A 553 -4.58 -16.63 -0.62
N VAL A 554 -5.58 -17.36 -0.12
CA VAL A 554 -5.97 -18.66 -0.67
C VAL A 554 -6.25 -18.50 -2.16
N SER A 555 -5.66 -19.36 -2.97
CA SER A 555 -5.92 -19.38 -4.40
C SER A 555 -7.41 -19.65 -4.62
N SER A 556 -8.05 -18.82 -5.43
CA SER A 556 -9.48 -18.97 -5.75
C SER A 556 -9.66 -19.10 -7.25
N TYR A 557 -10.61 -19.95 -7.65
CA TYR A 557 -10.95 -20.18 -9.05
C TYR A 557 -12.45 -20.08 -9.24
N GLY A 558 -12.88 -19.16 -10.11
CA GLY A 558 -14.31 -18.92 -10.36
C GLY A 558 -15.07 -18.44 -9.12
N GLY A 559 -14.36 -17.85 -8.15
CA GLY A 559 -14.93 -17.46 -6.87
C GLY A 559 -14.91 -18.55 -5.80
N ALA A 560 -14.50 -19.80 -6.13
CA ALA A 560 -14.38 -20.92 -5.20
C ALA A 560 -12.95 -21.08 -4.63
N VAL A 561 -12.77 -21.46 -3.36
CA VAL A 561 -11.46 -21.69 -2.73
C VAL A 561 -10.87 -22.97 -3.32
N LEU A 562 -9.60 -22.91 -3.75
CA LEU A 562 -8.91 -24.09 -4.25
C LEU A 562 -8.39 -24.91 -3.06
N THR A 563 -8.95 -26.10 -2.86
CA THR A 563 -8.46 -27.11 -1.91
C THR A 563 -7.79 -28.26 -2.65
N VAL A 564 -7.12 -29.16 -1.93
CA VAL A 564 -6.63 -30.44 -2.49
C VAL A 564 -7.74 -31.28 -3.11
N PHE A 565 -9.00 -31.07 -2.77
CA PHE A 565 -10.16 -31.83 -3.28
C PHE A 565 -10.78 -31.23 -4.54
N SER A 566 -10.22 -30.13 -5.04
CA SER A 566 -10.61 -29.58 -6.33
C SER A 566 -10.39 -30.65 -7.43
N PRO A 567 -11.36 -30.86 -8.35
CA PRO A 567 -11.19 -31.79 -9.46
C PRO A 567 -10.00 -31.46 -10.36
N ARG A 568 -9.51 -30.22 -10.30
CA ARG A 568 -8.29 -29.79 -11.00
C ARG A 568 -7.03 -30.40 -10.39
N VAL A 569 -7.04 -30.56 -9.08
CA VAL A 569 -5.94 -31.08 -8.27
C VAL A 569 -5.97 -32.61 -8.23
N THR A 570 -7.14 -33.22 -8.04
CA THR A 570 -7.29 -34.69 -7.92
C THR A 570 -7.57 -35.39 -9.25
N GLY A 571 -8.06 -34.66 -10.25
CA GLY A 571 -8.58 -35.22 -11.50
C GLY A 571 -9.98 -35.82 -11.44
N VAL A 572 -10.59 -35.86 -10.26
CA VAL A 572 -11.90 -36.49 -10.02
C VAL A 572 -12.79 -35.62 -9.14
N PRO A 573 -14.11 -35.62 -9.34
CA PRO A 573 -15.05 -34.96 -8.44
C PRO A 573 -14.88 -35.39 -6.98
N SER A 574 -14.85 -34.43 -6.04
CA SER A 574 -14.68 -34.69 -4.61
C SER A 574 -15.71 -35.69 -4.07
N ARG A 575 -16.97 -35.62 -4.52
CA ARG A 575 -18.03 -36.58 -4.15
C ARG A 575 -17.65 -38.03 -4.47
N LEU A 576 -17.02 -38.28 -5.61
CA LEU A 576 -16.58 -39.63 -6.00
C LEU A 576 -15.38 -40.08 -5.17
N LEU A 577 -14.42 -39.18 -4.96
CA LEU A 577 -13.23 -39.46 -4.14
C LEU A 577 -13.59 -39.79 -2.68
N LEU A 578 -14.62 -39.15 -2.12
CA LEU A 578 -15.01 -39.29 -0.73
C LEU A 578 -16.01 -40.44 -0.47
N ALA A 579 -16.79 -40.87 -1.48
CA ALA A 579 -17.89 -41.82 -1.30
C ALA A 579 -17.46 -43.29 -1.09
N ARG A 580 -16.41 -43.81 -1.76
CA ARG A 580 -15.94 -45.20 -1.59
C ARG A 580 -14.45 -45.38 -1.94
N PRO A 581 -13.53 -45.43 -0.96
CA PRO A 581 -12.09 -45.54 -1.22
C PRO A 581 -11.63 -46.93 -1.70
N ALA A 582 -12.44 -47.98 -1.51
CA ALA A 582 -12.01 -49.38 -1.68
C ALA A 582 -12.55 -50.10 -2.95
N ALA A 583 -13.49 -49.51 -3.70
CA ALA A 583 -14.28 -50.27 -4.69
C ALA A 583 -14.35 -49.68 -6.10
N TRP A 584 -13.43 -48.78 -6.50
CA TRP A 584 -13.43 -48.20 -7.85
C TRP A 584 -12.05 -48.30 -8.49
N PRO A 585 -11.92 -48.63 -9.79
CA PRO A 585 -10.70 -48.42 -10.55
C PRO A 585 -10.47 -46.91 -10.79
N VAL A 586 -10.23 -46.16 -9.71
CA VAL A 586 -9.93 -44.72 -9.74
C VAL A 586 -8.76 -44.44 -10.69
N ALA A 587 -7.80 -45.35 -10.79
CA ALA A 587 -6.67 -45.21 -11.71
C ALA A 587 -7.10 -45.16 -13.20
N LEU A 588 -8.11 -45.95 -13.61
CA LEU A 588 -8.52 -46.06 -15.02
C LEU A 588 -9.37 -44.88 -15.50
N LEU A 589 -10.18 -44.25 -14.63
CA LEU A 589 -10.99 -43.08 -14.98
C LEU A 589 -10.35 -41.73 -14.60
N ALA A 590 -9.48 -41.70 -13.58
CA ALA A 590 -8.79 -40.48 -13.20
C ALA A 590 -7.75 -40.08 -14.26
N GLU A 591 -7.12 -41.02 -14.96
CA GLU A 591 -6.15 -40.75 -16.04
C GLU A 591 -6.74 -39.84 -17.14
N PRO A 592 -7.84 -40.24 -17.83
CA PRO A 592 -8.50 -39.38 -18.82
C PRO A 592 -9.03 -38.07 -18.23
N GLY A 593 -9.62 -38.12 -17.02
CA GLY A 593 -10.18 -36.94 -16.35
C GLY A 593 -9.11 -35.91 -16.00
N MET A 594 -7.95 -36.35 -15.47
CA MET A 594 -6.79 -35.52 -15.15
C MET A 594 -6.21 -34.86 -16.39
N VAL A 595 -6.06 -35.62 -17.48
CA VAL A 595 -5.56 -35.11 -18.76
C VAL A 595 -6.53 -34.12 -19.37
N LEU A 596 -7.83 -34.43 -19.40
CA LEU A 596 -8.86 -33.54 -19.94
C LEU A 596 -8.96 -32.25 -19.14
N ALA A 597 -8.97 -32.32 -17.81
CA ALA A 597 -8.98 -31.14 -16.95
C ALA A 597 -7.74 -30.26 -17.19
N TRP A 598 -6.55 -30.87 -17.27
CA TRP A 598 -5.32 -30.15 -17.57
C TRP A 598 -5.36 -29.49 -18.97
N LEU A 599 -5.80 -30.22 -20.01
CA LEU A 599 -5.94 -29.69 -21.37
C LEU A 599 -6.91 -28.52 -21.42
N LEU A 600 -8.09 -28.65 -20.81
CA LEU A 600 -9.08 -27.57 -20.71
C LEU A 600 -8.50 -26.32 -20.05
N LEU A 601 -7.69 -26.50 -19.01
CA LEU A 601 -7.02 -25.39 -18.32
C LEU A 601 -5.92 -24.76 -19.16
N THR A 602 -5.11 -25.57 -19.85
CA THR A 602 -4.06 -25.08 -20.75
C THR A 602 -4.68 -24.27 -21.89
N VAL A 603 -5.73 -24.78 -22.52
CA VAL A 603 -6.50 -24.08 -23.56
C VAL A 603 -7.09 -22.78 -23.00
N ARG A 604 -7.74 -22.82 -21.84
CA ARG A 604 -8.33 -21.63 -21.21
C ARG A 604 -7.28 -20.59 -20.84
N THR A 605 -6.12 -21.00 -20.35
CA THR A 605 -5.01 -20.10 -20.01
C THR A 605 -4.41 -19.49 -21.28
N ALA A 606 -4.25 -20.28 -22.34
CA ALA A 606 -3.84 -19.78 -23.65
C ALA A 606 -4.84 -18.74 -24.19
N VAL A 607 -6.15 -19.01 -24.08
CA VAL A 607 -7.23 -18.06 -24.45
C VAL A 607 -7.20 -16.79 -23.58
N LYS A 608 -7.00 -16.92 -22.26
CA LYS A 608 -6.86 -15.77 -21.36
C LYS A 608 -5.64 -14.92 -21.68
N ARG A 609 -4.50 -15.54 -22.01
CA ARG A 609 -3.25 -14.85 -22.39
C ARG A 609 -3.33 -14.25 -23.79
N SER A 610 -4.10 -14.85 -24.71
CA SER A 610 -4.32 -14.32 -26.05
C SER A 610 -5.36 -13.20 -26.08
N ARG A 611 -6.38 -13.20 -25.21
CA ARG A 611 -7.38 -12.12 -25.08
C ARG A 611 -6.80 -10.70 -25.04
N PRO A 612 -5.80 -10.35 -24.22
CA PRO A 612 -5.21 -9.01 -24.24
C PRO A 612 -4.42 -8.74 -25.53
N ARG A 613 -3.86 -9.75 -26.20
CA ARG A 613 -3.22 -9.58 -27.52
C ARG A 613 -4.24 -9.34 -28.63
N VAL A 614 -5.36 -10.07 -28.62
CA VAL A 614 -6.49 -9.91 -29.55
C VAL A 614 -7.20 -8.57 -29.31
N LEU A 615 -7.44 -8.18 -28.05
CA LEU A 615 -7.99 -6.85 -27.71
C LEU A 615 -7.03 -5.72 -28.06
N ARG A 616 -5.71 -5.89 -27.90
CA ARG A 616 -4.71 -4.91 -28.36
C ARG A 616 -4.65 -4.84 -29.89
N ALA A 617 -4.74 -5.98 -30.59
CA ALA A 617 -4.81 -6.03 -32.04
C ALA A 617 -6.08 -5.35 -32.54
N ALA A 618 -7.26 -5.71 -32.02
CA ALA A 618 -8.53 -5.07 -32.34
C ALA A 618 -8.54 -3.57 -32.01
N ARG A 619 -7.93 -3.14 -30.90
CA ARG A 619 -7.77 -1.70 -30.59
C ARG A 619 -6.81 -0.98 -31.53
N ARG A 620 -5.74 -1.64 -32.00
CA ARG A 620 -4.83 -1.10 -33.02
C ARG A 620 -5.52 -0.99 -34.36
N THR A 621 -6.29 -2.00 -34.76
CA THR A 621 -7.09 -1.98 -35.99
C THR A 621 -8.18 -0.92 -35.91
N ALA A 622 -8.91 -0.82 -34.79
CA ALA A 622 -9.92 0.22 -34.59
C ALA A 622 -9.31 1.64 -34.58
N ARG A 623 -8.13 1.83 -33.96
CA ARG A 623 -7.38 3.10 -34.07
C ARG A 623 -6.90 3.37 -35.49
N GLY A 624 -6.43 2.36 -36.21
CA GLY A 624 -6.02 2.49 -37.61
C GLY A 624 -7.18 2.88 -38.53
N VAL A 625 -8.35 2.28 -38.33
CA VAL A 625 -9.59 2.64 -39.05
C VAL A 625 -10.06 4.05 -38.68
N LEU A 626 -10.05 4.43 -37.39
CA LEU A 626 -10.40 5.80 -36.98
C LEU A 626 -9.45 6.85 -37.57
N VAL A 627 -8.14 6.58 -37.59
CA VAL A 627 -7.14 7.49 -38.18
C VAL A 627 -7.26 7.54 -39.71
N GLY A 628 -7.63 6.43 -40.35
CA GLY A 628 -7.93 6.38 -41.78
C GLY A 628 -9.18 7.18 -42.16
N VAL A 629 -10.26 7.08 -41.37
CA VAL A 629 -11.50 7.84 -41.59
C VAL A 629 -11.30 9.34 -41.37
N VAL A 630 -10.46 9.75 -40.41
CA VAL A 630 -10.10 11.17 -40.20
C VAL A 630 -9.19 11.72 -41.30
N ARG A 631 -8.42 10.88 -41.99
CA ARG A 631 -7.59 11.27 -43.15
C ARG A 631 -8.33 11.33 -44.47
N LEU A 632 -9.48 10.66 -44.59
CA LEU A 632 -10.33 10.70 -45.78
C LEU A 632 -11.44 11.77 -45.71
N GLY A 633 -11.55 12.47 -44.57
CA GLY A 633 -12.47 13.59 -44.34
C GLY A 633 -11.79 14.96 -44.23
N ARG A 634 -10.52 15.06 -44.61
CA ARG A 634 -9.78 16.31 -44.90
C ARG A 634 -9.28 16.22 -46.33
#